data_AF-A0A832MNR1-F1
#
_entry.id   AF-A0A832MNR1-F1
#
_cell.length_a   1.000
_cell.length_b   1.000
_cell.length_c   1.000
_cell.angle_alpha   90.00
_cell.angle_beta   90.00
_cell.angle_gamma   90.00
#
_symmetry.space_group_name_H-M   'P 1'
#
loop_
_entity.id
_entity.type
_entity.pdbx_description
1 polymer ?
#
loop_
_entity_poly.entity_id
_entity_poly.type
_entity_poly.pdbx_seq_one_letter_code
_entity_poly.pdbx_strand_id
1 'polypeptide(L)'
;MVSLGSSEVVDHLRRVLERIDANQLLSHMEVFKEKLDQYHRHALLFCTGNPDNFHLFVAVDHLARRMVGVSIVNPFEKNLPIYSLQLTVPIDDVYEKLFSVQSNYHKCGIVRLPFNFKMISGLGDEDFLAKEIFKEKVYGERKLSFAELINDSIYKQLVSLNNSSIDLMTIRLLDEGILCLLRAPNEVERSRVPLLAEIAQILKSRYRFACEAKFKSITSTSPILTSVCIEYDKFFSGFDVQTFCHEFSRKLMQAYECVVRNI
;
A
#
# COMPACT_ATOMS: atom_id res chain seq x y z
N MET A 1 12.38 5.47 21.53
CA MET A 1 11.87 5.57 20.14
C MET A 1 12.05 4.23 19.46
N VAL A 2 11.06 3.78 18.69
CA VAL A 2 11.07 2.48 18.00
C VAL A 2 11.04 2.72 16.49
N SER A 3 11.87 2.00 15.75
CA SER A 3 11.91 2.02 14.28
C SER A 3 11.67 0.63 13.70
N LEU A 4 11.02 0.57 12.54
CA LEU A 4 10.67 -0.65 11.82
C LEU A 4 10.85 -0.45 10.31
N GLY A 5 11.11 -1.53 9.60
CA GLY A 5 11.30 -1.50 8.16
C GLY A 5 12.73 -1.20 7.73
N SER A 6 12.87 -0.73 6.48
CA SER A 6 14.15 -0.33 5.88
C SER A 6 14.87 0.77 6.66
N SER A 7 16.16 0.56 6.96
CA SER A 7 17.01 1.55 7.65
C SER A 7 17.14 2.84 6.85
N GLU A 8 17.30 2.72 5.53
CA GLU A 8 17.40 3.86 4.60
C GLU A 8 16.17 4.76 4.72
N VAL A 9 14.96 4.17 4.73
CA VAL A 9 13.71 4.92 4.89
C VAL A 9 13.58 5.53 6.28
N VAL A 10 13.93 4.79 7.33
CA VAL A 10 13.87 5.26 8.72
C VAL A 10 14.70 6.53 8.94
N ASP A 11 15.87 6.64 8.31
CA ASP A 11 16.70 7.84 8.41
C ASP A 11 16.04 9.08 7.80
N HIS A 12 15.28 8.90 6.71
CA HIS A 12 14.44 9.97 6.16
C HIS A 12 13.26 10.31 7.09
N LEU A 13 12.60 9.31 7.68
CA LEU A 13 11.49 9.51 8.61
C LEU A 13 11.91 10.26 9.87
N ARG A 14 13.15 10.07 10.36
CA ARG A 14 13.69 10.81 11.50
C ARG A 14 13.63 12.32 11.29
N ARG A 15 13.98 12.78 10.08
CA ARG A 15 13.91 14.20 9.70
C ARG A 15 12.48 14.74 9.71
N VAL A 16 11.50 13.91 9.39
CA VAL A 16 10.08 14.29 9.45
C VAL A 16 9.67 14.48 10.91
N LEU A 17 9.98 13.50 11.77
CA LEU A 17 9.61 13.53 13.18
C LEU A 17 10.20 14.74 13.93
N GLU A 18 11.45 15.12 13.63
CA GLU A 18 12.13 16.29 14.20
C GLU A 18 11.47 17.63 13.83
N ARG A 19 10.79 17.69 12.67
CA ARG A 19 10.10 18.90 12.19
C ARG A 19 8.66 19.04 12.72
N ILE A 20 8.11 17.96 13.28
CA ILE A 20 6.70 17.94 13.72
C ILE A 20 6.59 18.43 15.15
N ASP A 21 5.89 19.56 15.32
CA ASP A 21 5.39 20.00 16.62
C ASP A 21 4.13 19.20 16.99
N ALA A 22 4.30 18.24 17.90
CA ALA A 22 3.22 17.39 18.37
C ALA A 22 2.14 18.17 19.12
N ASN A 23 2.50 19.22 19.86
CA ASN A 23 1.56 20.01 20.65
C ASN A 23 0.70 20.88 19.74
N GLN A 24 1.30 21.44 18.69
CA GLN A 24 0.54 22.15 17.66
C GLN A 24 -0.49 21.22 17.01
N LEU A 25 -0.08 20.02 16.58
CA LEU A 25 -1.01 19.06 15.99
C LEU A 25 -2.09 18.59 16.99
N LEU A 26 -1.71 18.28 18.23
CA LEU A 26 -2.63 17.88 19.28
C LEU A 26 -3.70 18.96 19.53
N SER A 27 -3.33 20.24 19.55
CA SER A 27 -4.26 21.35 19.78
C SER A 27 -5.45 21.35 18.81
N HIS A 28 -5.23 20.94 17.55
CA HIS A 28 -6.30 20.79 16.56
C HIS A 28 -7.25 19.64 16.88
N MET A 29 -6.74 18.55 17.48
CA MET A 29 -7.56 17.43 17.94
C MET A 29 -8.33 17.77 19.22
N GLU A 30 -7.74 18.56 20.12
CA GLU A 30 -8.35 18.97 21.39
C GLU A 30 -9.64 19.80 21.22
N VAL A 31 -9.78 20.55 20.12
CA VAL A 31 -11.01 21.25 19.76
C VAL A 31 -12.23 20.32 19.71
N PHE A 32 -12.01 19.03 19.43
CA PHE A 32 -13.05 18.01 19.32
C PHE A 32 -13.14 17.09 20.53
N LYS A 33 -12.36 17.32 21.60
CA LYS A 33 -12.24 16.42 22.76
C LYS A 33 -13.59 16.00 23.34
N GLU A 34 -14.49 16.95 23.57
CA GLU A 34 -15.83 16.70 24.14
C GLU A 34 -16.80 15.99 23.17
N LYS A 35 -16.46 15.93 21.87
CA LYS A 35 -17.28 15.28 20.82
C LYS A 35 -16.77 13.88 20.46
N LEU A 36 -15.53 13.57 20.82
CA LEU A 36 -14.89 12.30 20.54
C LEU A 36 -15.15 11.33 21.69
N ASP A 37 -16.03 10.37 21.47
CA ASP A 37 -16.24 9.27 22.43
C ASP A 37 -14.91 8.55 22.69
N GLN A 38 -14.54 8.35 23.95
CA GLN A 38 -13.25 7.73 24.32
C GLN A 38 -12.05 8.42 23.64
N TYR A 39 -11.84 9.71 23.91
CA TYR A 39 -10.78 10.55 23.33
C TYR A 39 -9.40 9.86 23.18
N HIS A 40 -8.99 9.06 24.17
CA HIS A 40 -7.73 8.30 24.16
C HIS A 40 -7.59 7.24 23.06
N ARG A 41 -8.65 6.96 22.29
CA ARG A 41 -8.67 6.05 21.13
C ARG A 41 -8.55 6.77 19.79
N HIS A 42 -8.25 8.06 19.81
CA HIS A 42 -8.15 8.88 18.62
C HIS A 42 -6.72 9.36 18.40
N ALA A 43 -6.39 9.55 17.12
CA ALA A 43 -5.17 10.19 16.69
C ALA A 43 -5.48 11.16 15.56
N LEU A 44 -4.76 12.27 15.52
CA LEU A 44 -4.66 13.08 14.33
C LEU A 44 -3.75 12.36 13.36
N LEU A 45 -4.22 12.13 12.14
CA LEU A 45 -3.48 11.51 11.06
C LEU A 45 -3.34 12.53 9.92
N PHE A 46 -2.13 12.69 9.41
CA PHE A 46 -1.83 13.41 8.20
C PHE A 46 -1.21 12.43 7.20
N CYS A 47 -1.54 12.57 5.93
CA CYS A 47 -1.00 11.78 4.84
C CYS A 47 -0.66 12.69 3.66
N THR A 48 0.53 12.52 3.10
CA THR A 48 0.93 13.02 1.78
C THR A 48 1.23 11.83 0.87
N GLY A 49 0.94 11.96 -0.43
CA GLY A 49 1.12 10.85 -1.34
C GLY A 49 0.89 11.19 -2.80
N ASN A 50 1.04 10.14 -3.61
CA ASN A 50 0.66 10.08 -5.01
C ASN A 50 -0.14 8.79 -5.21
N PRO A 51 -1.32 8.81 -5.88
CA PRO A 51 -2.15 7.62 -6.08
C PRO A 51 -1.41 6.41 -6.67
N ASP A 52 -0.39 6.66 -7.48
CA ASP A 52 0.47 5.64 -8.07
C ASP A 52 1.80 5.49 -7.31
N ASN A 53 1.81 5.68 -5.99
CA ASN A 53 2.97 5.38 -5.15
C ASN A 53 2.57 5.05 -3.70
N PHE A 54 3.58 4.76 -2.86
CA PHE A 54 3.41 4.66 -1.42
C PHE A 54 3.05 6.02 -0.81
N HIS A 55 2.60 6.00 0.44
CA HIS A 55 2.09 7.19 1.12
C HIS A 55 2.90 7.47 2.38
N LEU A 56 3.33 8.71 2.58
CA LEU A 56 3.99 9.14 3.81
C LEU A 56 2.94 9.68 4.77
N PHE A 57 2.91 9.16 6.00
CA PHE A 57 1.97 9.59 7.02
C PHE A 57 2.65 10.02 8.30
N VAL A 58 1.94 10.88 9.03
CA VAL A 58 2.27 11.37 10.36
C VAL A 58 1.05 11.14 11.23
N ALA A 59 1.23 10.57 12.42
CA ALA A 59 0.17 10.50 13.40
C ALA A 59 0.62 11.04 14.75
N VAL A 60 -0.29 11.76 15.41
CA VAL A 60 -0.13 12.27 16.77
C VAL A 60 -1.33 11.85 17.61
N ASP A 61 -1.07 11.22 18.73
CA ASP A 61 -2.12 10.76 19.63
C ASP A 61 -2.49 11.81 20.70
N HIS A 62 -3.47 11.47 21.54
CA HIS A 62 -3.97 12.34 22.61
C HIS A 62 -2.95 12.72 23.70
N LEU A 63 -1.76 12.10 23.73
CA LEU A 63 -0.68 12.40 24.67
C LEU A 63 0.50 13.09 23.97
N ALA A 64 0.27 13.67 22.77
CA ALA A 64 1.29 14.27 21.93
C ALA A 64 2.41 13.31 21.50
N ARG A 65 2.14 12.00 21.52
CA ARG A 65 3.08 10.99 21.03
C ARG A 65 2.96 10.88 19.53
N ARG A 66 4.11 10.81 18.85
CA ARG A 66 4.25 10.87 17.41
C ARG A 66 4.60 9.51 16.83
N MET A 67 4.11 9.27 15.63
CA MET A 67 4.66 8.27 14.73
C MET A 67 4.65 8.81 13.30
N VAL A 68 5.61 8.37 12.52
CA VAL A 68 5.75 8.66 11.10
C VAL A 68 6.04 7.35 10.39
N GLY A 69 5.50 7.19 9.20
CA GLY A 69 5.73 5.97 8.45
C GLY A 69 5.34 6.10 7.00
N VAL A 70 5.68 5.06 6.26
CA VAL A 70 5.27 4.87 4.89
C VAL A 70 4.26 3.74 4.85
N SER A 71 3.12 3.94 4.21
CA SER A 71 2.08 2.93 4.01
C SER A 71 1.97 2.51 2.55
N ILE A 72 1.47 1.30 2.33
CA ILE A 72 1.26 0.74 0.99
C ILE A 72 0.18 1.53 0.25
N VAL A 73 -0.98 1.66 0.90
CA VAL A 73 -2.13 2.40 0.39
C VAL A 73 -2.32 3.70 1.15
N ASN A 74 -3.16 4.58 0.63
CA ASN A 74 -3.59 5.79 1.32
C ASN A 74 -4.27 5.42 2.65
N PRO A 75 -3.73 5.83 3.81
CA PRO A 75 -4.30 5.55 5.12
C PRO A 75 -5.79 5.90 5.24
N PHE A 76 -6.26 6.94 4.55
CA PHE A 76 -7.65 7.39 4.63
C PHE A 76 -8.64 6.56 3.80
N GLU A 77 -8.15 5.63 2.96
CA GLU A 77 -9.02 4.65 2.30
C GLU A 77 -9.45 3.54 3.26
N LYS A 78 -8.63 3.26 4.27
CA LYS A 78 -8.86 2.21 5.28
C LYS A 78 -9.30 2.77 6.63
N ASN A 79 -8.91 4.01 6.94
CA ASN A 79 -9.31 4.73 8.15
C ASN A 79 -10.09 6.00 7.78
N LEU A 80 -11.43 5.89 7.75
CA LEU A 80 -12.27 7.05 7.49
C LEU A 80 -12.09 8.11 8.59
N PRO A 81 -11.85 9.38 8.23
CA PRO A 81 -11.73 10.44 9.21
C PRO A 81 -13.10 10.73 9.83
N ILE A 82 -13.14 10.78 11.16
CA ILE A 82 -14.32 11.26 11.91
C ILE A 82 -14.49 12.77 11.65
N TYR A 83 -13.37 13.49 11.66
CA TYR A 83 -13.30 14.90 11.30
C TYR A 83 -12.18 15.10 10.29
N SER A 84 -12.48 15.74 9.17
CA SER A 84 -11.47 16.16 8.19
C SER A 84 -10.95 17.54 8.58
N LEU A 85 -9.64 17.71 8.55
CA LEU A 85 -8.95 18.93 8.93
C LEU A 85 -8.19 19.49 7.73
N GLN A 86 -8.17 20.81 7.58
CA GLN A 86 -7.36 21.50 6.58
C GLN A 86 -6.05 21.94 7.24
N LEU A 87 -5.12 21.00 7.36
CA LEU A 87 -3.81 21.21 7.96
C LEU A 87 -2.72 20.75 7.00
N THR A 88 -1.66 21.55 6.93
CA THR A 88 -0.48 21.23 6.12
C THR A 88 0.68 20.90 7.04
N VAL A 89 1.35 19.78 6.78
CA VAL A 89 2.58 19.39 7.47
C VAL A 89 3.71 19.44 6.44
N PRO A 90 4.82 20.17 6.68
CA PRO A 90 5.86 20.43 5.67
C PRO A 90 6.79 19.21 5.49
N ILE A 91 6.28 18.16 4.83
CA ILE A 91 6.97 16.87 4.67
C ILE A 91 7.10 16.43 3.20
N ASP A 92 6.65 17.26 2.26
CA ASP A 92 6.66 16.95 0.83
C ASP A 92 8.09 16.82 0.27
N ASP A 93 9.05 17.59 0.77
CA ASP A 93 10.46 17.44 0.37
C ASP A 93 11.04 16.09 0.78
N VAL A 94 10.54 15.49 1.86
CA VAL A 94 10.95 14.14 2.29
C VAL A 94 10.27 13.09 1.42
N TYR A 95 8.99 13.30 1.08
CA TYR A 95 8.27 12.43 0.15
C TYR A 95 8.95 12.39 -1.23
N GLU A 96 9.27 13.55 -1.80
CA GLU A 96 9.97 13.67 -3.08
C GLU A 96 11.34 12.99 -3.05
N LYS A 97 12.09 13.11 -1.96
CA LYS A 97 13.38 12.42 -1.79
C LYS A 97 13.23 10.90 -1.72
N LEU A 98 12.21 10.40 -1.04
CA LEU A 98 11.97 8.96 -0.87
C LEU A 98 11.54 8.28 -2.17
N PHE A 99 10.72 8.95 -2.98
CA PHE A 99 10.04 8.32 -4.12
C PHE A 99 10.39 8.92 -5.47
N SER A 100 11.21 9.97 -5.52
CA SER A 100 11.57 10.69 -6.75
C SER A 100 10.37 11.21 -7.55
N VAL A 101 9.23 11.45 -6.88
CA VAL A 101 7.99 11.97 -7.46
C VAL A 101 7.34 12.97 -6.52
N GLN A 102 6.66 13.97 -7.08
CA GLN A 102 5.91 14.94 -6.29
C GLN A 102 4.66 14.32 -5.68
N SER A 103 4.35 14.72 -4.45
CA SER A 103 3.05 14.49 -3.85
C SER A 103 2.01 15.35 -4.54
N ASN A 104 0.86 14.77 -4.89
CA ASN A 104 -0.28 15.49 -5.48
C ASN A 104 -1.53 15.41 -4.59
N TYR A 105 -1.39 14.83 -3.40
CA TYR A 105 -2.47 14.58 -2.47
C TYR A 105 -2.00 14.83 -1.04
N HIS A 106 -2.80 15.60 -0.31
CA HIS A 106 -2.64 15.84 1.13
C HIS A 106 -3.98 15.66 1.80
N LYS A 107 -4.01 14.93 2.92
CA LYS A 107 -5.21 14.81 3.74
C LYS A 107 -4.84 14.77 5.21
N CYS A 108 -5.64 15.46 6.01
CA CYS A 108 -5.53 15.46 7.45
C CYS A 108 -6.89 15.18 8.07
N GLY A 109 -6.90 14.46 9.18
CA GLY A 109 -8.13 14.20 9.90
C GLY A 109 -7.92 13.44 11.20
N ILE A 110 -8.96 13.46 12.03
CA ILE A 110 -9.00 12.68 13.27
C ILE A 110 -9.55 11.30 12.93
N VAL A 111 -8.78 10.27 13.24
CA VAL A 111 -9.14 8.87 12.99
C VAL A 111 -9.19 8.10 14.29
N ARG A 112 -9.93 6.99 14.27
CA ARG A 112 -10.00 6.04 15.38
C ARG A 112 -8.90 5.00 15.25
N LEU A 113 -8.25 4.69 16.36
CA LEU A 113 -7.28 3.60 16.52
C LEU A 113 -8.00 2.25 16.74
N PRO A 114 -7.41 1.12 16.30
CA PRO A 114 -6.11 1.00 15.64
C PRO A 114 -6.12 1.40 14.16
N PHE A 115 -4.94 1.66 13.60
CA PHE A 115 -4.78 1.89 12.17
C PHE A 115 -5.03 0.62 11.36
N ASN A 116 -5.71 0.73 10.23
CA ASN A 116 -6.17 -0.41 9.43
C ASN A 116 -5.48 -0.50 8.05
N PHE A 117 -4.27 0.04 7.93
CA PHE A 117 -3.46 -0.01 6.72
C PHE A 117 -2.10 -0.66 7.00
N LYS A 118 -1.46 -1.25 5.98
CA LYS A 118 -0.12 -1.81 6.14
C LYS A 118 0.95 -0.73 6.04
N MET A 119 1.86 -0.74 7.01
CA MET A 119 3.05 0.10 7.03
C MET A 119 4.25 -0.68 6.50
N ILE A 120 5.04 -0.07 5.61
CA ILE A 120 6.27 -0.67 5.07
C ILE A 120 7.53 -0.26 5.85
N SER A 121 7.50 0.94 6.45
CA SER A 121 8.54 1.42 7.36
C SER A 121 7.94 2.46 8.29
N GLY A 122 8.44 2.53 9.52
CA GLY A 122 7.91 3.45 10.53
C GLY A 122 8.92 3.79 11.60
N LEU A 123 8.71 4.95 12.22
CA LEU A 123 9.46 5.47 13.34
C LEU A 123 8.50 6.20 14.28
N GLY A 124 8.56 5.93 15.58
CA GLY A 124 7.69 6.61 16.53
C GLY A 124 8.07 6.45 17.99
N ASP A 125 7.28 7.10 18.84
CA ASP A 125 7.35 6.95 20.28
C ASP A 125 7.00 5.51 20.66
N GLU A 126 7.77 4.94 21.58
CA GLU A 126 7.69 3.52 21.96
C GLU A 126 6.31 3.17 22.51
N ASP A 127 5.80 3.97 23.45
CA ASP A 127 4.49 3.75 24.07
C ASP A 127 3.30 3.92 23.10
N PHE A 128 3.53 4.51 21.92
CA PHE A 128 2.50 4.64 20.90
C PHE A 128 2.63 3.53 19.87
N LEU A 129 3.75 3.46 19.15
CA LEU A 129 3.94 2.49 18.07
C LEU A 129 3.95 1.05 18.59
N ALA A 130 4.68 0.75 19.68
CA ALA A 130 4.75 -0.61 20.22
C ALA A 130 3.40 -1.05 20.80
N LYS A 131 2.62 -0.12 21.37
CA LYS A 131 1.27 -0.41 21.89
C LYS A 131 0.30 -0.76 20.77
N GLU A 132 0.32 -0.04 19.64
CA GLU A 132 -0.52 -0.36 18.49
C GLU A 132 -0.15 -1.72 17.89
N ILE A 133 1.15 -2.01 17.76
CA ILE A 133 1.65 -3.32 17.30
C ILE A 133 1.25 -4.44 18.28
N PHE A 134 1.31 -4.19 19.58
CA PHE A 134 0.89 -5.17 20.57
C PHE A 134 -0.59 -5.50 20.42
N LYS A 135 -1.46 -4.49 20.20
CA LYS A 135 -2.88 -4.73 19.92
C LYS A 135 -3.07 -5.58 18.67
N GLU A 136 -2.36 -5.29 17.57
CA GLU A 136 -2.41 -6.09 16.35
C GLU A 136 -2.09 -7.57 16.63
N LYS A 137 -1.00 -7.84 17.38
CA LYS A 137 -0.58 -9.19 17.75
C LYS A 137 -1.65 -9.92 18.58
N VAL A 138 -2.34 -9.23 19.48
CA VAL A 138 -3.46 -9.80 20.26
C VAL A 138 -4.65 -10.17 19.36
N TYR A 139 -4.94 -9.38 18.34
CA TYR A 139 -6.05 -9.64 17.40
C TYR A 139 -5.66 -10.53 16.20
N GLY A 140 -4.41 -10.98 16.11
CA GLY A 140 -3.93 -11.79 14.99
C GLY A 140 -3.85 -11.01 13.67
N GLU A 141 -3.77 -9.69 13.75
CA GLU A 141 -3.63 -8.82 12.58
C GLU A 141 -2.17 -8.42 12.36
N ARG A 142 -1.84 -8.01 11.14
CA ARG A 142 -0.51 -7.49 10.79
C ARG A 142 -0.67 -6.25 9.91
N LYS A 143 -0.69 -5.07 10.54
CA LYS A 143 -0.91 -3.76 9.91
C LYS A 143 0.37 -2.94 10.00
N LEU A 144 0.62 -2.26 11.12
CA LEU A 144 1.88 -1.57 11.38
C LEU A 144 3.03 -2.57 11.55
N SER A 145 2.77 -3.70 12.20
CA SER A 145 3.74 -4.79 12.38
C SER A 145 4.16 -5.46 11.06
N PHE A 146 3.51 -5.16 9.94
CA PHE A 146 3.97 -5.57 8.61
C PHE A 146 5.38 -5.06 8.30
N ALA A 147 5.75 -3.89 8.82
CA ALA A 147 7.08 -3.31 8.67
C ALA A 147 8.18 -4.16 9.34
N GLU A 148 7.86 -5.04 10.30
CA GLU A 148 8.83 -5.97 10.92
C GLU A 148 9.41 -6.96 9.89
N LEU A 149 8.70 -7.21 8.79
CA LEU A 149 9.11 -8.15 7.74
C LEU A 149 9.92 -7.50 6.62
N ILE A 150 10.12 -6.19 6.66
CA ILE A 150 10.68 -5.43 5.53
C ILE A 150 12.08 -4.94 5.88
N ASN A 151 13.09 -5.56 5.28
CA ASN A 151 14.44 -5.02 5.28
C ASN A 151 14.70 -4.18 4.01
N ASP A 152 15.90 -3.61 3.88
CA ASP A 152 16.28 -2.79 2.72
C ASP A 152 16.14 -3.52 1.38
N SER A 153 16.45 -4.82 1.34
CA SER A 153 16.33 -5.63 0.12
C SER A 153 14.87 -5.81 -0.29
N ILE A 154 14.01 -6.15 0.67
CA ILE A 154 12.57 -6.33 0.45
C ILE A 154 11.94 -5.00 0.06
N TYR A 155 12.32 -3.90 0.73
CA TYR A 155 11.84 -2.57 0.38
C TYR A 155 12.15 -2.23 -1.08
N LYS A 156 13.39 -2.45 -1.54
CA LYS A 156 13.78 -2.23 -2.95
C LYS A 156 12.97 -3.09 -3.91
N GLN A 157 12.69 -4.35 -3.56
CA GLN A 157 11.82 -5.20 -4.37
C GLN A 157 10.39 -4.63 -4.44
N LEU A 158 9.79 -4.24 -3.31
CA LEU A 158 8.45 -3.64 -3.27
C LEU A 158 8.39 -2.35 -4.10
N VAL A 159 9.39 -1.47 -3.98
CA VAL A 159 9.51 -0.26 -4.81
C VAL A 159 9.57 -0.61 -6.30
N SER A 160 10.40 -1.59 -6.68
CA SER A 160 10.55 -2.00 -8.08
C SER A 160 9.29 -2.62 -8.68
N LEU A 161 8.48 -3.28 -7.84
CA LEU A 161 7.24 -3.92 -8.25
C LEU A 161 6.09 -2.91 -8.29
N ASN A 162 6.07 -1.92 -7.40
CA ASN A 162 4.96 -0.99 -7.28
C ASN A 162 4.71 -0.25 -8.60
N ASN A 163 3.51 -0.39 -9.13
CA ASN A 163 3.08 0.23 -10.38
C ASN A 163 3.85 -0.17 -11.65
N SER A 164 4.74 -1.17 -11.56
CA SER A 164 5.51 -1.68 -12.71
C SER A 164 4.62 -2.41 -13.72
N SER A 165 5.09 -2.49 -14.96
CA SER A 165 4.52 -3.36 -15.99
C SER A 165 5.55 -4.38 -16.43
N ILE A 166 5.19 -5.65 -16.37
CA ILE A 166 6.01 -6.80 -16.73
C ILE A 166 5.22 -7.61 -17.76
N ASP A 167 5.68 -7.60 -19.00
CA ASP A 167 4.97 -8.16 -20.15
C ASP A 167 3.51 -7.67 -20.22
N LEU A 168 2.53 -8.58 -20.10
CA LEU A 168 1.10 -8.27 -20.17
C LEU A 168 0.51 -7.90 -18.81
N MET A 169 1.31 -7.90 -17.74
CA MET A 169 0.84 -7.65 -16.38
C MET A 169 1.24 -6.27 -15.88
N THR A 170 0.30 -5.58 -15.25
CA THR A 170 0.60 -4.41 -14.42
C THR A 170 0.47 -4.79 -12.95
N ILE A 171 1.48 -4.44 -12.17
CA ILE A 171 1.56 -4.79 -10.75
C ILE A 171 1.11 -3.59 -9.92
N ARG A 172 0.36 -3.87 -8.85
CA ARG A 172 -0.11 -2.92 -7.84
C ARG A 172 0.09 -3.55 -6.47
N LEU A 173 0.61 -2.80 -5.51
CA LEU A 173 0.68 -3.26 -4.11
C LEU A 173 -0.56 -2.77 -3.36
N LEU A 174 -1.21 -3.67 -2.63
CA LEU A 174 -2.39 -3.42 -1.82
C LEU A 174 -2.19 -4.00 -0.42
N ASP A 175 -3.00 -3.61 0.56
CA ASP A 175 -2.91 -4.22 1.89
C ASP A 175 -3.16 -5.74 1.86
N GLU A 176 -4.01 -6.22 0.96
CA GLU A 176 -4.34 -7.63 0.83
C GLU A 176 -3.19 -8.46 0.22
N GLY A 177 -2.40 -7.86 -0.68
CA GLY A 177 -1.33 -8.57 -1.39
C GLY A 177 -0.78 -7.80 -2.60
N ILE A 178 0.04 -8.49 -3.38
CA ILE A 178 0.59 -8.00 -4.64
C ILE A 178 -0.40 -8.36 -5.76
N LEU A 179 -1.09 -7.36 -6.28
CA LEU A 179 -2.08 -7.49 -7.34
C LEU A 179 -1.42 -7.41 -8.71
N CYS A 180 -1.47 -8.51 -9.46
CA CYS A 180 -1.07 -8.59 -10.86
C CYS A 180 -2.33 -8.49 -11.74
N LEU A 181 -2.40 -7.45 -12.55
CA LEU A 181 -3.51 -7.16 -13.47
C LEU A 181 -3.09 -7.56 -14.87
N LEU A 182 -3.69 -8.61 -15.41
CA LEU A 182 -3.42 -9.04 -16.78
C LEU A 182 -4.21 -8.16 -17.76
N ARG A 183 -3.50 -7.58 -18.72
CA ARG A 183 -4.04 -6.68 -19.74
C ARG A 183 -4.04 -7.35 -21.10
N ALA A 184 -5.00 -6.96 -21.94
CA ALA A 184 -4.99 -7.35 -23.34
C ALA A 184 -3.78 -6.73 -24.06
N PRO A 185 -3.01 -7.49 -24.85
CA PRO A 185 -1.99 -6.93 -25.73
C PRO A 185 -2.64 -6.01 -26.77
N ASN A 186 -1.95 -4.93 -27.13
CA ASN A 186 -2.47 -3.97 -28.11
C ASN A 186 -2.60 -4.57 -29.52
N GLU A 187 -1.83 -5.62 -29.84
CA GLU A 187 -1.84 -6.30 -31.13
C GLU A 187 -3.04 -7.24 -31.33
N VAL A 188 -3.75 -7.58 -30.24
CA VAL A 188 -4.89 -8.49 -30.31
C VAL A 188 -6.14 -7.71 -30.72
N GLU A 189 -6.80 -8.17 -31.78
CA GLU A 189 -8.09 -7.62 -32.22
C GLU A 189 -9.11 -7.63 -31.08
N ARG A 190 -9.85 -6.52 -30.92
CA ARG A 190 -10.85 -6.38 -29.84
C ARG A 190 -11.89 -7.49 -29.80
N SER A 191 -12.26 -8.04 -30.96
CA SER A 191 -13.18 -9.18 -31.09
C SER A 191 -12.66 -10.47 -30.43
N ARG A 192 -11.34 -10.61 -30.28
CA ARG A 192 -10.66 -11.80 -29.74
C ARG A 192 -10.25 -11.66 -28.27
N VAL A 193 -10.44 -10.48 -27.68
CA VAL A 193 -10.20 -10.22 -26.25
C VAL A 193 -10.99 -11.17 -25.33
N PRO A 194 -12.29 -11.50 -25.60
CA PRO A 194 -13.02 -12.46 -24.77
C PRO A 194 -12.38 -13.85 -24.76
N LEU A 195 -11.91 -14.35 -25.91
CA LEU A 195 -11.21 -15.63 -25.99
C LEU A 195 -9.93 -15.61 -25.13
N LEU A 196 -9.15 -14.53 -25.21
CA LEU A 196 -7.94 -14.38 -24.43
C LEU A 196 -8.23 -14.34 -22.92
N ALA A 197 -9.34 -13.72 -22.51
CA ALA A 197 -9.79 -13.70 -21.11
C ALA A 197 -10.18 -15.11 -20.60
N GLU A 198 -10.88 -15.90 -21.40
CA GLU A 198 -11.23 -17.30 -21.05
C GLU A 198 -9.97 -18.17 -20.89
N ILE A 199 -9.02 -18.08 -21.82
CA ILE A 199 -7.73 -18.79 -21.72
C ILE A 199 -6.99 -18.36 -20.44
N ALA A 200 -6.98 -17.05 -20.14
CA ALA A 200 -6.35 -16.52 -18.94
C ALA A 200 -6.99 -17.07 -17.66
N GLN A 201 -8.32 -17.22 -17.59
CA GLN A 201 -8.99 -17.85 -16.46
C GLN A 201 -8.54 -19.32 -16.32
N ILE A 202 -8.62 -20.09 -17.40
CA ILE A 202 -8.21 -21.51 -17.38
C ILE A 202 -6.77 -21.66 -16.87
N LEU A 203 -5.85 -20.81 -17.32
CA LEU A 203 -4.47 -20.80 -16.84
C LEU A 203 -4.38 -20.41 -15.36
N LYS A 204 -5.08 -19.34 -14.94
CA LYS A 204 -5.12 -18.88 -13.55
C LYS A 204 -5.56 -19.97 -12.58
N SER A 205 -6.57 -20.77 -12.94
CA SER A 205 -7.11 -21.84 -12.09
C SER A 205 -6.06 -22.85 -11.62
N ARG A 206 -4.97 -23.02 -12.39
CA ARG A 206 -3.86 -23.95 -12.07
C ARG A 206 -2.97 -23.48 -10.93
N TYR A 207 -2.93 -22.17 -10.66
CA TYR A 207 -2.01 -21.57 -9.69
C TYR A 207 -2.61 -21.44 -8.28
N ARG A 208 -3.90 -21.75 -8.09
CA ARG A 208 -4.61 -21.80 -6.79
C ARG A 208 -4.34 -20.59 -5.89
N PHE A 209 -4.44 -19.38 -6.44
CA PHE A 209 -4.37 -18.16 -5.63
C PHE A 209 -5.65 -18.02 -4.80
N ALA A 210 -5.51 -17.92 -3.47
CA ALA A 210 -6.64 -17.83 -2.54
C ALA A 210 -7.07 -16.38 -2.25
N CYS A 211 -6.16 -15.42 -2.43
CA CYS A 211 -6.46 -14.01 -2.18
C CYS A 211 -7.31 -13.39 -3.30
N GLU A 212 -8.46 -12.84 -2.90
CA GLU A 212 -9.27 -11.97 -3.75
C GLU A 212 -9.00 -10.50 -3.36
N ALA A 213 -8.42 -9.74 -4.29
CA ALA A 213 -8.28 -8.30 -4.11
C ALA A 213 -9.42 -7.56 -4.83
N LYS A 214 -10.12 -6.69 -4.10
CA LYS A 214 -11.08 -5.77 -4.71
C LYS A 214 -10.32 -4.56 -5.23
N PHE A 215 -10.23 -4.41 -6.54
CA PHE A 215 -9.73 -3.18 -7.16
C PHE A 215 -10.91 -2.22 -7.39
N LYS A 216 -10.83 -1.00 -6.86
CA LYS A 216 -11.75 0.08 -7.24
C LYS A 216 -11.08 0.90 -8.33
N SER A 217 -11.83 1.16 -9.41
CA SER A 217 -11.51 2.09 -10.50
C SER A 217 -10.04 2.10 -10.95
N ILE A 218 -9.64 1.11 -11.74
CA ILE A 218 -8.41 1.23 -12.54
C ILE A 218 -8.80 1.97 -13.82
N THR A 219 -8.35 3.21 -13.95
CA THR A 219 -8.34 3.92 -15.23
C THR A 219 -7.24 3.31 -16.10
N SER A 220 -7.52 2.19 -16.77
CA SER A 220 -6.62 1.61 -17.78
C SER A 220 -7.07 1.93 -19.19
N THR A 221 -6.09 2.16 -20.07
CA THR A 221 -6.31 2.34 -21.51
C THR A 221 -6.61 1.03 -22.23
N SER A 222 -6.14 -0.10 -21.69
CA SER A 222 -6.41 -1.45 -22.21
C SER A 222 -7.34 -2.26 -21.30
N PRO A 223 -8.17 -3.16 -21.87
CA PRO A 223 -9.05 -4.04 -21.10
C PRO A 223 -8.26 -4.95 -20.15
N ILE A 224 -8.77 -5.09 -18.93
CA ILE A 224 -8.26 -6.07 -17.95
C ILE A 224 -8.91 -7.42 -18.27
N LEU A 225 -8.09 -8.42 -18.57
CA LEU A 225 -8.53 -9.78 -18.89
C LEU A 225 -8.85 -10.58 -17.63
N THR A 226 -7.95 -10.52 -16.64
CA THR A 226 -8.11 -11.14 -15.33
C THR A 226 -7.15 -10.50 -14.33
N SER A 227 -7.30 -10.84 -13.06
CA SER A 227 -6.40 -10.41 -12.00
C SER A 227 -5.97 -11.58 -11.13
N VAL A 228 -4.76 -11.49 -10.58
CA VAL A 228 -4.18 -12.44 -9.63
C VAL A 228 -3.66 -11.66 -8.44
N CYS A 229 -4.02 -12.06 -7.22
CA CYS A 229 -3.42 -11.49 -6.02
C CYS A 229 -2.47 -12.52 -5.39
N ILE A 230 -1.22 -12.11 -5.21
CA ILE A 230 -0.18 -12.90 -4.54
C ILE A 230 -0.12 -12.42 -3.10
N GLU A 231 -0.38 -13.32 -2.16
CA GLU A 231 -0.29 -13.03 -0.73
C GLU A 231 1.14 -12.66 -0.33
N TYR A 232 1.28 -11.73 0.61
CA TYR A 232 2.59 -11.32 1.09
C TYR A 232 3.37 -12.45 1.76
N ASP A 233 2.71 -13.36 2.46
CA ASP A 233 3.39 -14.51 3.06
C ASP A 233 4.04 -15.39 1.98
N LYS A 234 3.39 -15.54 0.83
CA LYS A 234 3.95 -16.24 -0.33
C LYS A 234 5.14 -15.48 -0.92
N PHE A 235 5.02 -14.16 -1.07
CA PHE A 235 6.13 -13.30 -1.50
C PHE A 235 7.35 -13.41 -0.56
N PHE A 236 7.15 -13.27 0.75
CA PHE A 236 8.22 -13.37 1.75
C PHE A 236 8.81 -14.77 1.85
N SER A 237 8.07 -15.82 1.48
CA SER A 237 8.60 -17.19 1.36
C SER A 237 9.50 -17.42 0.13
N GLY A 238 9.76 -16.38 -0.68
CA GLY A 238 10.65 -16.44 -1.83
C GLY A 238 9.94 -16.57 -3.18
N PHE A 239 8.63 -16.29 -3.25
CA PHE A 239 7.92 -16.31 -4.53
C PHE A 239 8.34 -15.14 -5.42
N ASP A 240 8.91 -15.45 -6.58
CA ASP A 240 9.32 -14.47 -7.56
C ASP A 240 8.13 -14.01 -8.43
N VAL A 241 7.66 -12.80 -8.14
CA VAL A 241 6.56 -12.15 -8.87
C VAL A 241 6.93 -11.89 -10.33
N GLN A 242 8.17 -11.50 -10.62
CA GLN A 242 8.59 -11.15 -11.98
C GLN A 242 8.64 -12.38 -12.86
N THR A 243 9.27 -13.46 -12.37
CA THR A 243 9.30 -14.75 -13.06
C THR A 243 7.89 -15.28 -13.29
N PHE A 244 6.99 -15.15 -12.31
CA PHE A 244 5.59 -15.49 -12.49
C PHE A 244 4.92 -14.69 -13.62
N CYS A 245 5.08 -13.36 -13.66
CA CYS A 245 4.51 -12.50 -14.69
C CYS A 245 4.99 -12.91 -16.10
N HIS A 246 6.29 -13.18 -16.25
CA HIS A 246 6.87 -13.63 -17.51
C HIS A 246 6.32 -14.99 -17.97
N GLU A 247 6.31 -15.97 -17.07
CA GLU A 247 5.80 -17.29 -17.40
C GLU A 247 4.32 -17.27 -17.76
N PHE A 248 3.53 -16.53 -17.00
CA PHE A 248 2.09 -16.48 -17.21
C PHE A 248 1.77 -15.81 -18.56
N SER A 249 2.40 -14.67 -18.85
CA SER A 249 2.22 -13.96 -20.12
C SER A 249 2.63 -14.82 -21.32
N ARG A 250 3.79 -15.51 -21.22
CA ARG A 250 4.26 -16.43 -22.25
C ARG A 250 3.29 -17.59 -22.49
N LYS A 251 2.86 -18.27 -21.42
CA LYS A 251 1.91 -19.41 -21.52
C LYS A 251 0.58 -18.98 -22.11
N LEU A 252 0.10 -17.79 -21.76
CA LEU A 252 -1.13 -17.21 -22.32
C LEU A 252 -1.02 -17.01 -23.83
N MET A 253 0.04 -16.33 -24.29
CA MET A 253 0.21 -16.05 -25.72
C MET A 253 0.41 -17.33 -26.54
N GLN A 254 1.18 -18.29 -26.02
CA GLN A 254 1.33 -19.61 -26.65
C GLN A 254 -0.01 -20.35 -26.80
N ALA A 255 -0.86 -20.32 -25.76
CA ALA A 255 -2.19 -20.93 -25.82
C ALA A 255 -3.10 -20.20 -26.81
N TYR A 256 -3.09 -18.87 -26.82
CA TYR A 256 -3.85 -18.04 -27.75
C TYR A 256 -3.46 -18.31 -29.21
N GLU A 257 -2.17 -18.31 -29.53
CA GLU A 257 -1.68 -18.60 -30.88
C GLU A 257 -2.06 -20.01 -31.35
N CYS A 258 -1.99 -20.99 -30.45
CA CYS A 258 -2.41 -22.36 -30.74
C CYS A 258 -3.90 -22.42 -31.11
N VAL A 259 -4.76 -21.74 -30.37
CA VAL A 259 -6.20 -21.72 -30.66
C VAL A 259 -6.47 -20.99 -31.97
N VAL A 260 -5.88 -19.81 -32.17
CA VAL A 260 -6.12 -18.99 -33.36
C VAL A 260 -5.62 -19.64 -34.65
N ARG A 261 -4.51 -20.38 -34.63
CA ARG A 261 -4.01 -21.10 -35.82
C ARG A 261 -4.87 -22.29 -36.23
N ASN A 262 -5.70 -22.80 -35.32
CA ASN A 262 -6.56 -23.97 -35.53
C ASN A 262 -8.03 -23.60 -35.78
N ILE A 263 -8.35 -22.30 -35.87
CA ILE A 263 -9.67 -21.74 -36.25
C ILE A 263 -9.52 -21.13 -37.64
#